data_AF-A0AA96EWU7-F1
#
_entry.id   AF-A0AA96EWU7-F1
#
_cell.length_a   1.000
_cell.length_b   1.000
_cell.length_c   1.000
_cell.angle_alpha   90.00
_cell.angle_beta   90.00
_cell.angle_gamma   90.00
#
_symmetry.space_group_name_H-M   'P 1'
#
loop_
_entity.id
_entity.type
_entity.pdbx_description
1 polymer ?
#
loop_
_entity_poly.entity_id
_entity_poly.type
_entity_poly.pdbx_seq_one_letter_code
_entity_poly.pdbx_strand_id
1 'polypeptide(L)'
;MKKIFLILAILFLVLSIAFTILPMGTIAFLPIGLALIFSLLLLKKSEENKRRLPNWLLTLSAICSFIVLLKVVFIKDKVEVDQKFEQQKVETKQEAKKELEELENELE
;
A
#
# COMPACT_ATOMS: atom_id res chain seq x y z
N MET A 1 14.18 -18.67 23.63
CA MET A 1 13.96 -18.34 22.19
C MET A 1 12.49 -18.13 21.82
N LYS A 2 11.58 -19.09 22.03
CA LYS A 2 10.15 -18.97 21.60
C LYS A 2 9.45 -17.70 22.13
N LYS A 3 9.75 -17.28 23.36
CA LYS A 3 9.21 -16.07 24.00
C LYS A 3 9.60 -14.76 23.28
N ILE A 4 10.84 -14.68 22.76
CA ILE A 4 11.35 -13.49 22.06
C ILE A 4 10.58 -13.32 20.74
N PHE A 5 10.40 -14.41 19.99
CA PHE A 5 9.59 -14.42 18.77
C PHE A 5 8.12 -14.04 19.04
N LEU A 6 7.56 -14.47 20.17
CA LEU A 6 6.20 -14.12 20.57
C LEU A 6 6.07 -12.63 20.89
N ILE A 7 6.99 -12.07 21.68
CA ILE A 7 7.01 -10.63 22.01
C ILE A 7 7.16 -9.80 20.73
N LEU A 8 8.06 -10.21 19.84
CA LEU A 8 8.31 -9.51 18.58
C LEU A 8 7.10 -9.58 17.64
N ALA A 9 6.43 -10.74 17.55
CA ALA A 9 5.21 -10.89 16.77
C ALA A 9 4.07 -10.00 17.30
N ILE A 10 3.90 -9.91 18.62
CA ILE A 10 2.90 -9.01 19.22
C ILE A 10 3.24 -7.55 18.93
N LEU A 11 4.50 -7.16 19.06
CA LEU A 11 4.94 -5.78 18.82
C LEU A 11 4.69 -5.36 17.37
N PHE A 12 5.02 -6.23 16.41
CA PHE A 12 4.72 -6.00 14.99
C PHE A 12 3.23 -6.08 14.67
N LEU A 13 2.45 -6.90 15.36
CA LEU A 13 0.99 -6.95 15.19
C LEU A 13 0.34 -5.63 15.62
N VAL A 14 0.72 -5.07 16.77
CA VAL A 14 0.24 -3.77 17.23
C VAL A 14 0.64 -2.66 16.25
N LEU A 15 1.89 -2.68 15.78
CA LEU A 15 2.38 -1.73 14.79
C LEU A 15 1.61 -1.85 13.47
N SER A 16 1.33 -3.07 13.03
CA SER A 16 0.52 -3.38 11.84
C SER A 16 -0.90 -2.83 11.95
N ILE A 17 -1.54 -2.95 13.11
CA ILE A 17 -2.88 -2.36 13.34
C ILE A 17 -2.80 -0.84 13.24
N ALA A 18 -1.81 -0.20 13.87
CA ALA A 18 -1.60 1.24 13.78
C ALA A 18 -1.38 1.70 12.33
N PHE A 19 -0.54 1.00 11.57
CA PHE A 19 -0.28 1.28 10.15
C PHE A 19 -1.47 0.98 9.23
N THR A 20 -2.42 0.14 9.65
CA THR A 20 -3.68 -0.10 8.91
C THR A 20 -4.69 1.04 9.12
N ILE A 21 -4.69 1.64 10.31
CA ILE A 21 -5.52 2.80 10.65
C ILE A 21 -4.98 4.06 9.99
N LEU A 22 -3.66 4.26 10.01
CA LEU A 22 -3.02 5.35 9.29
C LEU A 22 -3.04 5.07 7.77
N PRO A 23 -3.26 6.08 6.91
CA PRO A 23 -3.19 5.94 5.46
C PRO A 23 -1.73 5.87 4.97
N MET A 24 -0.94 4.97 5.54
CA MET A 24 0.47 4.73 5.16
C MET A 24 0.61 3.96 3.83
N GLY A 25 -0.51 3.68 3.15
CA GLY A 25 -0.54 2.98 1.86
C GLY A 25 0.17 1.64 1.92
N THR A 26 1.08 1.41 0.97
CA THR A 26 1.90 0.20 0.84
C THR A 26 2.96 0.04 1.93
N ILE A 27 3.29 1.08 2.69
CA ILE A 27 4.29 0.99 3.78
C ILE A 27 3.75 0.13 4.94
N ALA A 28 2.42 0.09 5.11
CA ALA A 28 1.75 -0.78 6.09
C ALA A 28 2.02 -2.27 5.87
N PHE A 29 2.40 -2.68 4.67
CA PHE A 29 2.74 -4.07 4.35
C PHE A 29 4.02 -4.55 5.03
N LEU A 30 4.94 -3.65 5.37
CA LEU A 30 6.22 -3.99 5.99
C LEU A 30 6.03 -4.57 7.40
N PRO A 31 5.34 -3.91 8.35
CA PRO A 31 5.08 -4.51 9.66
C PRO A 31 4.15 -5.73 9.58
N ILE A 32 3.20 -5.77 8.63
CA ILE A 32 2.33 -6.94 8.38
C ILE A 32 3.15 -8.16 7.97
N GLY A 33 4.04 -8.01 6.99
CA GLY A 33 4.88 -9.09 6.49
C GLY A 33 5.81 -9.63 7.57
N LEU A 34 6.41 -8.73 8.37
CA LEU A 34 7.24 -9.13 9.51
C LEU A 34 6.43 -9.89 10.57
N ALA A 35 5.22 -9.44 10.89
CA ALA A 35 4.34 -10.15 11.82
C ALA A 35 3.99 -11.58 11.33
N LEU A 36 3.72 -11.74 10.03
CA LEU A 36 3.49 -13.05 9.41
C LEU A 36 4.72 -13.96 9.49
N ILE A 37 5.89 -13.44 9.13
CA ILE A 37 7.15 -14.19 9.15
C ILE A 37 7.47 -14.64 10.58
N PHE A 38 7.38 -13.74 11.56
CA PHE A 38 7.63 -14.10 12.96
C PHE A 38 6.60 -15.10 13.51
N SER A 39 5.33 -14.98 13.12
CA SER A 39 4.28 -15.94 13.49
C SER A 39 4.50 -17.33 12.87
N LEU A 40 4.94 -17.40 11.62
CA LEU A 40 5.34 -18.65 10.94
C LEU A 40 6.56 -19.30 11.59
N LEU A 41 7.60 -18.52 11.88
CA LEU A 41 8.78 -19.00 12.59
C LEU A 41 8.42 -19.52 13.99
N LEU A 42 7.49 -18.86 14.67
CA LEU A 42 6.99 -19.29 15.97
C LEU A 42 6.20 -20.60 15.87
N LEU A 43 5.36 -20.77 14.84
CA LEU A 43 4.64 -22.02 14.54
C LEU A 43 5.62 -23.18 14.32
N LYS A 44 6.62 -22.99 13.44
CA LYS A 44 7.61 -24.02 13.10
C LYS A 44 8.42 -24.47 14.33
N LYS A 45 8.63 -23.56 15.29
CA LYS A 45 9.39 -23.83 16.52
C LYS A 45 8.50 -24.26 17.70
N SER A 46 7.17 -24.22 17.58
CA SER A 46 6.24 -24.58 18.65
C SER A 46 5.89 -26.07 18.61
N GLU A 47 5.88 -26.70 19.79
CA GLU A 47 5.44 -28.09 19.95
C GLU A 47 3.93 -28.19 19.72
N GLU A 48 3.47 -29.33 19.23
CA GLU A 48 2.11 -29.54 18.72
C GLU A 48 1.02 -29.07 19.69
N ASN A 49 1.26 -29.23 20.99
CA ASN A 49 0.33 -28.85 22.06
C ASN A 49 0.22 -27.32 22.31
N LYS A 50 1.18 -26.51 21.86
CA LYS A 50 1.20 -25.04 22.02
C LYS A 50 1.10 -24.27 20.69
N ARG A 51 0.73 -24.94 19.59
CA ARG A 51 0.55 -24.30 18.27
C ARG A 51 -0.70 -23.41 18.16
N ARG A 52 -1.66 -23.53 19.09
CA ARG A 52 -2.93 -22.79 19.07
C ARG A 52 -2.76 -21.26 19.08
N LEU A 53 -1.86 -20.74 19.91
CA LEU A 53 -1.56 -19.30 20.00
C LEU A 53 -0.87 -18.77 18.73
N PRO A 54 0.25 -19.36 18.26
CA PRO A 54 0.89 -18.96 17.01
C PRO A 54 -0.05 -19.02 15.80
N ASN A 55 -0.91 -20.04 15.73
CA ASN A 55 -1.85 -20.19 14.62
C ASN A 55 -2.87 -19.06 14.59
N TRP A 56 -3.40 -18.67 15.76
CA TRP A 56 -4.36 -17.56 15.86
C TRP A 56 -3.73 -16.21 15.49
N LEU A 57 -2.50 -15.95 15.95
CA LEU A 57 -1.70 -14.78 15.54
C LEU A 57 -1.48 -14.72 14.02
N LEU A 58 -1.16 -15.86 13.41
CA LEU A 58 -1.00 -15.97 11.97
C LEU A 58 -2.31 -15.65 11.23
N THR A 59 -3.43 -16.24 11.65
CA THR A 59 -4.74 -15.99 11.03
C THR A 59 -5.13 -14.52 11.14
N LEU A 60 -4.93 -13.90 12.32
CA LEU A 60 -5.25 -12.50 12.55
C LEU A 60 -4.40 -11.57 11.68
N SER A 61 -3.10 -11.85 11.55
CA SER A 61 -2.20 -11.11 10.68
C SER A 61 -2.54 -11.30 9.20
N ALA A 62 -2.98 -12.50 8.79
CA ALA A 62 -3.44 -12.76 7.42
C ALA A 62 -4.73 -11.99 7.09
N ILE A 63 -5.69 -11.93 8.02
CA ILE A 63 -6.91 -11.11 7.87
C ILE A 63 -6.53 -9.64 7.72
N CYS A 64 -5.61 -9.14 8.56
CA CYS A 64 -5.14 -7.76 8.49
C CYS A 64 -4.48 -7.45 7.14
N SER A 65 -3.65 -8.37 6.63
CA SER A 65 -3.08 -8.28 5.28
C SER A 65 -4.16 -8.23 4.20
N PHE A 66 -5.20 -9.07 4.30
CA PHE A 66 -6.30 -9.11 3.35
C PHE A 66 -7.09 -7.78 3.32
N ILE A 67 -7.33 -7.16 4.48
CA ILE A 67 -7.99 -5.85 4.59
C ILE A 67 -7.14 -4.76 3.91
N VAL A 68 -5.82 -4.77 4.12
CA VAL A 68 -4.92 -3.80 3.48
C VAL A 68 -4.83 -4.04 1.98
N LEU A 69 -4.73 -5.30 1.53
CA LEU A 69 -4.80 -5.68 0.11
C LEU A 69 -6.10 -5.21 -0.54
N LEU A 70 -7.24 -5.40 0.12
CA LEU A 70 -8.51 -4.87 -0.35
C LEU A 70 -8.46 -3.36 -0.46
N LYS A 71 -7.95 -2.64 0.55
CA LYS A 71 -7.77 -1.18 0.45
C LYS A 71 -6.90 -0.79 -0.75
N VAL A 72 -5.77 -1.46 -0.98
CA VAL A 72 -4.84 -1.15 -2.08
C VAL A 72 -5.44 -1.50 -3.46
N VAL A 73 -6.19 -2.59 -3.58
CA VAL A 73 -6.79 -3.01 -4.86
C VAL A 73 -8.08 -2.23 -5.17
N PHE A 74 -8.87 -1.91 -4.14
CA PHE A 74 -10.16 -1.23 -4.28
C PHE A 74 -10.02 0.29 -4.32
N ILE A 75 -9.03 0.85 -3.62
CA ILE A 75 -8.47 2.18 -3.92
C ILE A 75 -7.52 1.95 -5.09
N LYS A 76 -8.10 1.62 -6.24
CA LYS A 76 -7.41 1.72 -7.52
C LYS A 76 -6.71 3.07 -7.48
N ASP A 77 -5.42 3.09 -7.80
CA ASP A 77 -4.79 4.20 -8.48
C ASP A 77 -5.71 4.57 -9.66
N LYS A 78 -6.75 5.32 -9.36
CA LYS A 78 -7.22 6.37 -10.22
C LYS A 78 -6.00 7.29 -10.20
N VAL A 79 -5.04 6.96 -11.06
CA VAL A 79 -4.48 7.98 -11.93
C VAL A 79 -5.73 8.61 -12.51
N GLU A 80 -6.28 9.60 -11.80
CA GLU A 80 -6.96 10.66 -12.46
C GLU A 80 -5.87 11.16 -13.37
N VAL A 81 -5.84 10.61 -14.59
CA VAL A 81 -5.25 11.30 -15.73
C VAL A 81 -5.96 12.62 -15.63
N ASP A 82 -5.25 13.57 -15.04
CA ASP A 82 -5.76 14.86 -14.62
C ASP A 82 -6.32 15.43 -15.92
N GLN A 83 -7.64 15.33 -16.13
CA GLN A 83 -8.24 15.66 -17.43
C GLN A 83 -7.92 17.11 -17.77
N LYS A 84 -7.69 17.91 -16.72
CA LYS A 84 -7.18 19.26 -16.79
C LYS A 84 -5.80 19.37 -17.42
N PHE A 85 -4.88 18.43 -17.16
CA PHE A 85 -3.53 18.43 -17.74
C PHE A 85 -3.54 18.01 -19.22
N GLU A 86 -4.39 17.07 -19.61
CA GLU A 86 -4.58 16.71 -21.02
C GLU A 86 -5.32 17.82 -21.79
N GLN A 87 -6.35 18.43 -21.19
CA GLN A 87 -7.03 19.62 -21.76
C GLN A 87 -6.06 20.79 -21.89
N GLN A 88 -5.28 21.09 -20.86
CA GLN A 88 -4.28 22.17 -20.89
C GLN A 88 -3.20 21.91 -21.96
N LYS A 89 -2.74 20.67 -22.15
CA LYS A 89 -1.83 20.33 -23.26
C LYS A 89 -2.45 20.55 -24.63
N VAL A 90 -3.73 20.23 -24.81
CA VAL A 90 -4.44 20.46 -26.07
C VAL A 90 -4.62 21.97 -26.30
N GLU A 91 -5.06 22.69 -25.28
CA GLU A 91 -5.31 24.14 -25.31
C GLU A 91 -4.01 24.91 -25.61
N THR A 92 -2.92 24.64 -24.87
CA THR A 92 -1.60 25.26 -25.13
C THR A 92 -1.06 24.94 -26.53
N LYS A 93 -1.28 23.72 -27.06
CA LYS A 93 -0.89 23.40 -28.43
C LYS A 93 -1.73 24.13 -29.47
N GLN A 94 -3.01 24.34 -29.19
CA GLN A 94 -3.92 25.03 -30.09
C GLN A 94 -3.66 26.53 -30.10
N GLU A 95 -3.38 27.10 -28.92
CA GLU A 95 -3.01 28.49 -28.71
C GLU A 95 -1.65 28.81 -29.35
N ALA A 96 -0.63 27.98 -29.13
CA ALA A 96 0.67 28.13 -29.78
C ALA A 96 0.59 28.02 -31.31
N LYS A 97 -0.30 27.18 -31.85
CA LYS A 97 -0.56 27.13 -33.30
C LYS A 97 -1.19 28.42 -33.80
N LYS A 98 -2.12 28.98 -33.04
CA LYS A 98 -2.83 30.21 -33.38
C LYS A 98 -1.89 31.42 -33.37
N GLU A 99 -1.04 31.52 -32.35
CA GLU A 99 0.00 32.56 -32.28
C GLU A 99 0.97 32.45 -33.47
N LEU A 100 1.35 31.25 -33.87
CA LEU A 100 2.21 31.03 -35.05
C LEU A 100 1.51 31.44 -36.37
N GLU A 101 0.24 31.10 -36.56
CA GLU A 101 -0.55 31.53 -37.73
C GLU A 101 -0.76 33.06 -37.76
N GLU A 102 -0.91 33.69 -36.60
CA GLU A 102 -1.08 35.13 -36.48
C GLU A 102 0.23 35.88 -36.76
N LEU A 103 1.36 35.36 -36.27
CA LEU A 103 2.71 35.83 -36.61
C LEU A 103 3.03 35.67 -38.11
N GLU A 104 2.57 34.59 -38.75
CA GLU A 104 2.76 34.35 -40.18
C GLU A 104 1.92 35.33 -41.03
N ASN A 105 0.67 35.58 -40.64
CA ASN A 105 -0.19 36.59 -41.27
C ASN A 105 0.28 38.04 -41.05
N GLU A 106 0.93 38.36 -39.93
CA GLU A 106 1.52 39.69 -39.72
C GLU A 106 2.83 39.90 -40.51
N LEU A 107 3.47 38.83 -40.98
CA LEU A 107 4.70 38.89 -41.79
C LEU A 107 4.44 38.93 -43.31
N GLU A 108 3.23 38.60 -43.78
CA GLU A 108 2.77 38.79 -45.18
C GLU A 108 2.26 40.22 -45.44
#